data_AF-A0AAT9HDC7-F1
#
_entry.id   AF-A0AAT9HDC7-F1
#
_cell.length_a   1.000
_cell.length_b   1.000
_cell.length_c   1.000
_cell.angle_alpha   90.00
_cell.angle_beta   90.00
_cell.angle_gamma   90.00
#
_symmetry.space_group_name_H-M   'P 1'
#
loop_
_entity.id
_entity.type
_entity.pdbx_description
1 polymer ?
#
loop_
_entity_poly.entity_id
_entity_poly.type
_entity_poly.pdbx_seq_one_letter_code
_entity_poly.pdbx_strand_id
1 'polypeptide(L)'
;MKTVAARAEGVDEVVEALEKHRAWMEAAGVLTERRLARASREVETIAVTALRERIGDLHGDRRLGALADRIITGDLDPYRAADELVKGLTNSPPGA
;
A
#
# COMPACT_ATOMS: atom_id res chain seq x y z
N MET A 1 7.55 -28.20 20.33
CA MET A 1 7.96 -27.74 21.67
C MET A 1 6.75 -27.09 22.34
N LYS A 2 6.57 -27.26 23.66
CA LYS A 2 5.55 -26.53 24.43
C LYS A 2 6.25 -25.42 25.22
N THR A 3 5.64 -24.24 25.29
CA THR A 3 6.15 -23.10 26.07
C THR A 3 5.05 -22.58 26.98
N VAL A 4 5.43 -22.09 28.17
CA VAL A 4 4.51 -21.47 29.13
C VAL A 4 5.05 -20.10 29.50
N ALA A 5 4.55 -19.07 28.81
CA ALA A 5 5.03 -17.69 28.97
C ALA A 5 4.94 -17.19 30.43
N ALA A 6 3.84 -17.49 31.12
CA ALA A 6 3.62 -17.06 32.51
C ALA A 6 4.61 -17.67 33.52
N ARG A 7 5.34 -18.74 33.14
CA ARG A 7 6.34 -19.41 33.98
C ARG A 7 7.76 -19.25 33.42
N ALA A 8 7.94 -18.45 32.36
CA ALA A 8 9.18 -18.35 31.60
C ALA A 8 9.73 -19.72 31.14
N GLU A 9 8.86 -20.72 30.97
CA GLU A 9 9.27 -22.07 30.60
C GLU A 9 9.34 -22.20 29.08
N GLY A 10 10.48 -22.70 28.58
CA GLY A 10 10.68 -22.92 27.16
C GLY A 10 11.09 -21.68 26.38
N VAL A 11 11.52 -20.61 27.05
CA VAL A 11 11.91 -19.36 26.39
C VAL A 11 13.26 -19.52 25.67
N ASP A 12 14.25 -20.12 26.34
CA ASP A 12 15.60 -20.26 25.80
C ASP A 12 15.64 -21.10 24.53
N GLU A 13 14.88 -22.20 24.49
CA GLU A 13 14.86 -23.07 23.32
C GLU A 13 14.03 -22.47 22.17
N VAL A 14 13.08 -21.56 22.45
CA VAL A 14 12.45 -20.74 21.39
C VAL A 14 13.46 -19.74 20.83
N VAL A 15 14.26 -19.08 21.67
CA VAL A 15 15.31 -18.16 21.21
C VAL A 15 16.32 -18.92 20.34
N GLU A 16 16.79 -20.08 20.79
CA GLU A 16 17.73 -20.90 20.02
C GLU A 16 17.14 -21.35 18.67
N ALA A 17 15.86 -21.74 18.65
CA ALA A 17 15.16 -22.09 17.41
C ALA A 17 15.03 -20.90 16.45
N LEU A 18 14.77 -19.69 16.97
CA LEU A 18 14.71 -18.46 16.17
C LEU A 18 16.08 -18.11 15.58
N GLU A 19 17.16 -18.27 16.34
CA GLU A 19 18.52 -18.03 15.86
C GLU A 19 18.91 -19.00 14.75
N LYS A 20 18.64 -20.31 14.93
CA LYS A 20 18.86 -21.32 13.88
C LYS A 20 18.06 -21.01 12.63
N HIS A 21 16.80 -20.61 12.78
CA HIS A 21 15.96 -20.25 11.63
C HIS A 21 16.47 -18.99 10.92
N ARG A 22 16.91 -17.97 11.68
CA ARG A 22 17.51 -16.75 11.13
C ARG A 22 18.77 -17.05 10.32
N ALA A 23 19.70 -17.82 10.88
CA ALA A 23 20.93 -18.21 10.21
C ALA A 23 20.64 -18.98 8.91
N TRP A 24 19.67 -19.91 8.93
CA TRP A 24 19.23 -20.59 7.72
C TRP A 24 18.63 -19.64 6.69
N MET A 25 17.75 -18.70 7.09
CA MET A 25 17.15 -17.73 6.17
C MET A 25 18.18 -16.78 5.56
N GLU A 26 19.21 -16.41 6.32
CA GLU A 26 20.32 -15.59 5.82
C GLU A 26 21.17 -16.37 4.81
N ALA A 27 21.58 -17.59 5.15
CA ALA A 27 22.38 -18.45 4.27
C ALA A 27 21.63 -18.84 2.98
N ALA A 28 20.32 -19.02 3.05
CA ALA A 28 19.47 -19.37 1.91
C ALA A 28 19.00 -18.13 1.10
N GLY A 29 19.37 -16.90 1.49
CA GLY A 29 18.93 -15.65 0.82
C GLY A 29 17.45 -15.25 1.06
N VAL A 30 16.65 -16.16 1.62
CA VAL A 30 15.21 -15.99 1.90
C VAL A 30 14.92 -14.76 2.77
N LEU A 31 15.82 -14.40 3.69
CA LEU A 31 15.62 -13.24 4.56
C LEU A 31 15.54 -11.94 3.74
N THR A 32 16.43 -11.79 2.76
CA THR A 32 16.49 -10.60 1.90
C THR A 32 15.29 -10.54 0.98
N GLU A 33 14.90 -11.66 0.37
CA GLU A 33 13.70 -11.76 -0.48
C GLU A 33 12.43 -11.35 0.29
N ARG A 34 12.25 -11.86 1.51
CA ARG A 34 11.10 -11.53 2.36
C ARG A 34 11.10 -10.06 2.77
N ARG A 35 12.26 -9.48 3.07
CA ARG A 35 12.39 -8.06 3.41
C ARG A 35 12.04 -7.18 2.22
N LEU A 36 12.52 -7.52 1.03
CA LEU A 36 12.17 -6.81 -0.21
C LEU A 36 10.66 -6.90 -0.46
N ALA A 37 10.07 -8.09 -0.41
CA ALA A 37 8.62 -8.26 -0.60
C ALA A 37 7.78 -7.55 0.46
N ARG A 38 8.29 -7.38 1.69
CA ARG A 38 7.63 -6.55 2.72
C ARG A 38 7.71 -5.07 2.37
N ALA A 39 8.91 -4.58 2.05
CA ALA A 39 9.13 -3.19 1.69
C ALA A 39 8.29 -2.78 0.47
N SER A 40 8.25 -3.61 -0.58
CA SER A 40 7.43 -3.36 -1.76
C SER A 40 5.95 -3.23 -1.42
N ARG A 41 5.41 -4.12 -0.57
CA ARG A 41 4.01 -4.06 -0.14
C ARG A 41 3.70 -2.84 0.72
N GLU A 42 4.65 -2.43 1.57
CA GLU A 42 4.52 -1.23 2.39
C GLU A 42 4.48 0.03 1.52
N VAL A 43 5.41 0.15 0.57
CA VAL A 43 5.43 1.24 -0.41
C VAL A 43 4.13 1.28 -1.22
N GLU A 44 3.66 0.14 -1.72
CA GLU A 44 2.40 0.03 -2.44
C GLU A 44 1.22 0.49 -1.58
N THR A 45 1.14 0.03 -0.34
CA THR A 45 0.06 0.39 0.61
C THR A 45 0.03 1.89 0.87
N ILE A 46 1.20 2.50 1.11
CA ILE A 46 1.34 3.93 1.34
C ILE A 46 0.90 4.70 0.09
N ALA A 47 1.39 4.33 -1.08
CA ALA A 47 1.09 5.02 -2.33
C ALA A 47 -0.41 4.94 -2.69
N VAL A 48 -1.04 3.77 -2.55
CA VAL A 48 -2.47 3.59 -2.83
C VAL A 48 -3.34 4.35 -1.83
N THR A 49 -2.95 4.35 -0.55
CA THR A 49 -3.67 5.11 0.49
C THR A 49 -3.62 6.60 0.19
N ALA A 50 -2.43 7.14 -0.09
CA ALA A 50 -2.26 8.55 -0.43
C ALA A 50 -3.05 8.95 -1.70
N LEU A 51 -3.09 8.08 -2.72
CA LEU A 51 -3.89 8.34 -3.92
C LEU A 51 -5.40 8.35 -3.61
N ARG A 52 -5.88 7.44 -2.76
CA ARG A 52 -7.29 7.38 -2.34
C ARG A 52 -7.71 8.62 -1.56
N GLU A 53 -6.87 9.11 -0.66
CA GLU A 53 -7.12 10.34 0.10
C GLU A 53 -7.28 11.54 -0.84
N ARG A 54 -6.34 11.70 -1.79
CA ARG A 54 -6.40 12.75 -2.81
C ARG A 54 -7.67 12.69 -3.67
N ILE A 55 -8.16 11.49 -3.95
CA ILE A 55 -9.44 11.30 -4.68
C ILE A 55 -10.64 11.60 -3.77
N GLY A 56 -10.57 11.27 -2.48
CA GLY A 56 -11.59 11.61 -1.50
C GLY A 56 -11.85 13.11 -1.42
N ASP A 57 -10.79 13.91 -1.47
CA ASP A 57 -10.87 15.38 -1.51
C ASP A 57 -11.58 15.91 -2.78
N LEU A 58 -11.64 15.13 -3.87
CA LEU A 58 -12.29 15.53 -5.12
C LEU A 58 -13.82 15.54 -5.08
N HIS A 59 -14.46 14.91 -4.09
CA HIS A 59 -15.93 14.84 -4.05
C HIS A 59 -16.59 16.23 -3.96
N GLY A 60 -15.85 17.25 -3.50
CA GLY A 60 -16.28 18.66 -3.51
C GLY A 60 -15.65 19.51 -4.63
N ASP A 61 -14.84 18.92 -5.52
CA ASP A 61 -14.14 19.66 -6.58
C ASP A 61 -15.06 19.88 -7.78
N ARG A 62 -15.12 21.14 -8.24
CA ARG A 62 -15.82 21.57 -9.45
C ARG A 62 -15.39 20.79 -10.70
N ARG A 63 -14.16 20.26 -10.73
CA ARG A 63 -13.66 19.42 -11.84
C ARG A 63 -14.46 18.14 -12.01
N LEU A 64 -14.86 17.49 -10.90
CA LEU A 64 -15.63 16.24 -10.97
C LEU A 64 -17.03 16.49 -11.52
N GLY A 65 -17.68 17.57 -11.07
CA GLY A 65 -18.98 18.00 -11.59
C GLY A 65 -18.94 18.29 -13.10
N ALA A 66 -17.93 19.04 -13.57
CA ALA A 66 -17.78 19.34 -15.00
C ALA A 66 -17.56 18.09 -15.88
N LEU A 67 -16.85 17.09 -15.37
CA LEU A 67 -16.69 15.81 -16.06
C LEU A 67 -18.01 15.01 -16.08
N ALA A 68 -18.76 15.01 -14.99
CA ALA A 68 -20.06 14.35 -14.91
C ALA A 68 -21.07 14.98 -15.88
N ASP A 69 -21.11 16.31 -15.98
CA ASP A 69 -21.96 17.02 -16.94
C ASP A 69 -21.65 16.60 -18.38
N ARG A 70 -20.36 16.55 -18.76
CA ARG A 70 -19.92 16.09 -20.08
C ARG A 70 -20.28 14.63 -20.39
N ILE A 71 -20.39 13.78 -19.37
CA ILE A 71 -20.88 12.41 -19.55
C ILE A 71 -22.38 12.40 -19.84
N ILE A 72 -23.16 13.18 -19.09
CA ILE A 72 -24.62 13.23 -19.24
C ILE A 72 -25.02 13.86 -20.58
N THR A 73 -24.23 14.82 -21.10
CA THR A 73 -24.45 15.39 -22.44
C THR A 73 -24.00 14.47 -23.58
N GLY A 74 -23.24 13.41 -23.28
CA GLY A 74 -22.70 12.48 -24.27
C GLY A 74 -21.40 12.94 -24.94
N ASP A 75 -20.78 14.02 -24.46
CA ASP A 75 -19.53 14.57 -24.99
C ASP A 75 -18.29 13.78 -24.54
N LEU A 76 -18.41 13.02 -23.45
CA LEU A 76 -17.31 12.24 -22.88
C LEU A 76 -17.82 10.91 -22.33
N ASP A 77 -17.09 9.82 -22.59
CA ASP A 77 -17.39 8.55 -21.94
C ASP A 77 -16.73 8.46 -20.54
N PRO A 78 -17.26 7.61 -19.64
CA PRO A 78 -16.74 7.49 -18.28
C PRO A 78 -15.26 7.10 -18.17
N TYR A 79 -14.72 6.32 -19.12
CA TYR A 79 -13.32 5.90 -19.08
C TYR A 79 -12.40 7.06 -19.44
N ARG A 80 -12.73 7.82 -20.48
CA ARG A 80 -11.99 9.04 -20.82
C ARG A 80 -12.10 10.11 -19.74
N ALA A 81 -13.26 10.24 -19.09
CA ALA A 81 -13.43 11.13 -17.95
C ALA A 81 -12.51 10.76 -16.78
N ALA A 82 -12.41 9.46 -16.45
CA ALA A 82 -11.50 8.97 -15.43
C ALA A 82 -10.03 9.23 -15.79
N ASP A 83 -9.63 9.01 -17.05
CA ASP A 83 -8.28 9.31 -17.53
C ASP A 83 -7.94 10.80 -17.41
N GLU A 84 -8.87 11.68 -17.79
CA GLU A 84 -8.71 13.14 -17.63
C GLU A 84 -8.56 13.52 -16.15
N LEU A 85 -9.36 12.93 -15.27
CA LEU A 85 -9.30 13.15 -13.83
C LEU A 85 -7.94 12.74 -13.24
N VAL A 86 -7.47 11.53 -13.56
CA VAL A 86 -6.19 10.99 -13.07
C VAL A 86 -5.02 11.84 -13.56
N LYS A 87 -5.03 12.27 -14.84
CA LYS A 87 -4.00 13.19 -15.38
C LYS A 87 -3.98 14.53 -14.65
N GLY A 88 -5.15 15.07 -14.29
CA GLY A 88 -5.26 16.32 -13.54
C GLY A 88 -4.69 16.20 -12.12
N LEU A 89 -4.83 15.03 -11.49
CA LEU A 89 -4.26 14.75 -10.18
C LEU A 89 -2.73 14.60 -10.24
N THR A 90 -2.19 13.87 -11.19
CA THR A 90 -0.74 13.61 -11.26
C THR A 90 0.08 14.85 -11.65
N ASN A 91 -0.51 15.82 -12.34
CA ASN A 91 0.16 17.06 -12.76
C ASN A 91 0.07 18.21 -11.72
N SER A 92 -0.64 18.05 -10.61
CA SER A 92 -0.70 19.07 -9.54
C SER A 92 0.37 18.76 -8.46
N PRO A 93 1.19 19.75 -8.03
CA PRO A 93 2.15 19.54 -6.95
C PRO A 93 1.41 19.21 -5.65
N PRO A 94 1.99 18.38 -4.76
CA PRO A 94 1.37 18.10 -3.46
C PRO A 94 1.32 19.38 -2.62
N GLY A 95 0.11 19.83 -2.26
CA GLY A 95 -0.13 20.90 -1.28
C GLY A 95 -0.26 22.32 -1.84
N ALA A 96 -1.26 22.58 -2.69
CA ALA A 96 -1.75 23.93 -2.97
C ALA A 96 -3.15 24.11 -2.39
#